data_AF-A0A3M2LEI0-F1
#
_entry.id   AF-A0A3M2LEI0-F1
#
_cell.length_a   1.000
_cell.length_b   1.000
_cell.length_c   1.000
_cell.angle_alpha   90.00
_cell.angle_beta   90.00
_cell.angle_gamma   90.00
#
_symmetry.space_group_name_H-M   'P 1'
#
loop_
_entity.id
_entity.type
_entity.pdbx_description
1 polymer ?
#
loop_
_entity_poly.entity_id
_entity_poly.type
_entity_poly.pdbx_seq_one_letter_code
_entity_poly.pdbx_strand_id
1 'polypeptide(L)'
;MLFDPEYVLGFADRIEPAADATAAHAQAVTAIGFEAGHAGQAYSEQGAKLADGLDGIVTMLRDWSATSSATAAALRTAVTAMTGVDDRFRGRLDGLNSGQ
;
A
#
# COMPACT_ATOMS: atom_id res chain seq x y z
N MET A 1 -10.81 -1.16 -21.82
CA MET A 1 -9.92 -0.20 -21.14
C MET A 1 -8.54 -0.78 -21.22
N LEU A 2 -7.67 -0.24 -22.07
CA LEU A 2 -6.31 -0.75 -22.27
C LEU A 2 -5.38 0.16 -21.47
N PHE A 3 -5.01 -0.26 -20.26
CA PHE A 3 -3.95 0.42 -19.52
C PHE A 3 -2.61 0.00 -20.12
N ASP A 4 -1.61 0.88 -20.08
CA ASP A 4 -0.24 0.51 -20.43
C ASP A 4 0.35 -0.37 -19.29
N PRO A 5 0.67 -1.66 -19.55
CA PRO A 5 1.23 -2.55 -18.54
C PRO A 5 2.47 -2.00 -17.84
N GLU A 6 3.38 -1.39 -18.60
CA GLU A 6 4.66 -0.90 -18.06
C GLU A 6 4.43 0.29 -17.15
N TYR A 7 3.54 1.20 -17.55
CA TYR A 7 3.16 2.33 -16.73
C TYR A 7 2.49 1.90 -15.41
N VAL A 8 1.59 0.93 -15.47
CA VAL A 8 0.88 0.42 -14.29
C VAL A 8 1.83 -0.29 -13.33
N LEU A 9 2.73 -1.14 -13.83
CA LEU A 9 3.76 -1.77 -13.02
C LEU A 9 4.70 -0.73 -12.40
N GLY A 10 5.17 0.23 -13.19
CA GLY A 10 6.02 1.31 -12.70
C GLY A 10 5.32 2.21 -11.67
N PHE A 11 4.00 2.31 -11.69
CA PHE A 11 3.24 2.97 -10.62
C PHE A 11 3.16 2.10 -9.35
N ALA A 12 2.85 0.81 -9.49
CA ALA A 12 2.84 -0.13 -8.36
C ALA A 12 4.20 -0.18 -7.63
N ASP A 13 5.29 -0.23 -8.39
CA ASP A 13 6.66 -0.29 -7.86
C ASP A 13 7.10 1.01 -7.17
N ARG A 14 6.46 2.16 -7.49
CA ARG A 14 6.72 3.43 -6.82
C ARG A 14 5.91 3.60 -5.53
N ILE A 15 4.73 3.01 -5.44
CA ILE A 15 3.87 3.11 -4.25
C ILE A 15 4.42 2.28 -3.10
N GLU A 16 4.96 1.10 -3.39
CA GLU A 16 5.37 0.15 -2.35
C GLU A 16 6.44 0.70 -1.40
N PRO A 17 7.52 1.34 -1.88
CA PRO A 17 8.51 1.96 -0.99
C PRO A 17 7.91 3.08 -0.11
N ALA A 18 6.91 3.81 -0.63
CA ALA A 18 6.23 4.85 0.14
C ALA A 18 5.30 4.24 1.21
N ALA A 19 4.64 3.12 0.90
CA ALA A 19 3.84 2.36 1.85
C ALA A 19 4.72 1.82 2.99
N ASP A 20 5.89 1.24 2.66
CA ASP A 20 6.84 0.71 3.63
C ASP A 20 7.41 1.81 4.53
N ALA A 21 7.81 2.94 3.94
CA ALA A 21 8.26 4.10 4.70
C ALA A 21 7.18 4.61 5.66
N THR A 22 5.93 4.63 5.24
CA THR A 22 4.80 5.04 6.09
C THR A 22 4.61 4.09 7.27
N ALA A 23 4.68 2.77 7.04
CA ALA A 23 4.63 1.78 8.13
C ALA A 23 5.80 1.94 9.11
N ALA A 24 7.02 2.15 8.59
CA ALA A 24 8.20 2.37 9.41
C ALA A 24 8.05 3.63 10.28
N HIS A 25 7.51 4.72 9.74
CA HIS A 25 7.21 5.92 10.51
C HIS A 25 6.15 5.67 11.59
N ALA A 26 5.07 4.94 11.29
CA ALA A 26 4.07 4.57 12.28
C ALA A 26 4.67 3.76 13.43
N GLN A 27 5.59 2.83 13.11
CA GLN A 27 6.32 2.04 14.12
C GLN A 27 7.25 2.92 14.96
N ALA A 28 7.99 3.84 14.34
CA ALA A 28 8.84 4.78 15.06
C ALA A 28 8.04 5.68 16.01
N VAL A 29 6.88 6.19 15.58
CA VAL A 29 5.98 6.99 16.42
C VAL A 29 5.46 6.16 17.60
N THR A 30 5.06 4.91 17.36
CA THR A 30 4.65 3.98 18.43
C THR A 30 5.78 3.77 19.44
N ALA A 31 7.02 3.60 18.97
CA ALA A 31 8.19 3.34 19.80
C ALA A 31 8.61 4.55 20.66
N ILE A 32 8.30 5.78 20.22
CA ILE A 32 8.51 6.99 21.04
C ILE A 32 7.64 6.95 22.29
N GLY A 33 6.43 6.36 22.21
CA GLY A 33 5.58 6.06 23.37
C GLY A 33 5.14 7.30 24.14
N PHE A 34 4.00 7.90 23.78
CA PHE A 34 3.39 8.94 24.61
C PHE A 34 2.34 8.34 25.54
N GLU A 35 2.73 8.11 26.80
CA GLU A 35 1.76 7.78 27.86
C GLU A 35 1.14 9.04 28.46
N ALA A 36 -0.17 9.01 28.74
CA ALA A 36 -0.89 10.12 29.37
C ALA A 36 -0.27 10.58 30.71
N GLY A 37 0.40 9.66 31.42
CA GLY A 37 1.13 9.95 32.66
C GLY A 37 2.27 10.95 32.49
N HIS A 38 2.83 11.11 31.29
CA HIS A 38 3.89 12.08 31.00
C HIS A 38 3.43 13.54 31.14
N ALA A 39 2.12 13.81 31.04
CA ALA A 39 1.58 15.16 31.23
C ALA A 39 1.52 15.58 32.72
N GLY A 40 1.70 14.63 33.65
CA GLY A 40 1.51 14.85 35.08
C GLY A 40 0.03 14.95 35.49
N GLN A 41 -0.24 14.78 36.79
CA GLN A 41 -1.61 14.67 37.33
C GLN A 41 -2.50 15.88 37.01
N ALA A 42 -1.93 17.09 37.04
CA ALA A 42 -2.65 18.33 36.76
C ALA A 42 -3.13 18.47 35.30
N TYR A 43 -2.54 17.72 34.37
CA TYR A 43 -2.87 17.74 32.94
C TYR A 43 -3.28 16.36 32.43
N SER A 44 -3.76 15.48 33.31
CA SER A 44 -4.11 14.10 32.98
C SER A 44 -5.13 13.99 31.83
N GLU A 45 -6.11 14.88 31.76
CA GLU A 45 -7.07 14.92 30.66
C GLU A 45 -6.43 15.33 29.33
N GLN A 46 -5.53 16.31 29.34
CA GLN A 46 -4.78 16.73 28.14
C GLN A 46 -3.79 15.64 27.70
N GLY A 47 -3.15 14.97 28.66
CA GLY A 47 -2.31 13.81 28.42
C GLY A 47 -3.08 12.67 27.77
N ALA A 48 -4.30 12.36 28.24
CA ALA A 48 -5.15 11.36 27.63
C ALA A 48 -5.50 11.73 26.17
N LYS A 49 -5.92 12.98 25.92
CA LYS A 49 -6.24 13.46 24.57
C LYS A 49 -5.04 13.38 23.61
N LEU A 50 -3.84 13.66 24.10
CA LEU A 50 -2.62 13.54 23.30
C LEU A 50 -2.28 12.07 23.00
N ALA A 51 -2.42 11.18 23.98
CA ALA A 51 -2.22 9.74 23.78
C ALA A 51 -3.22 9.18 22.75
N ASP A 52 -4.50 9.49 22.91
CA ASP A 52 -5.55 9.05 21.99
C ASP A 52 -5.34 9.60 20.57
N GLY A 53 -4.93 10.87 20.46
CA GLY A 53 -4.62 11.49 19.18
C GLY A 53 -3.41 10.85 18.49
N LEU A 54 -2.39 10.48 19.25
CA LEU A 54 -1.21 9.78 18.74
C LEU A 54 -1.58 8.39 18.22
N ASP A 55 -2.37 7.64 18.99
CA ASP A 55 -2.87 6.33 18.60
C ASP A 55 -3.72 6.40 17.33
N GLY A 56 -4.56 7.43 17.20
CA GLY A 56 -5.34 7.70 15.99
C GLY A 56 -4.45 7.94 14.76
N ILE A 57 -3.41 8.76 14.89
CA ILE A 57 -2.46 9.02 13.80
C ILE A 57 -1.70 7.74 13.42
N VAL A 58 -1.20 6.98 14.40
CA VAL A 58 -0.50 5.71 14.16
C VAL A 58 -1.40 4.73 13.41
N THR A 59 -2.66 4.63 13.80
CA THR A 59 -3.66 3.77 13.13
C THR A 59 -3.86 4.19 11.68
N MET A 60 -4.10 5.48 11.44
CA MET A 60 -4.27 6.02 10.09
C MET A 60 -3.05 5.74 9.19
N LEU A 61 -1.83 5.90 9.70
CA LEU A 61 -0.61 5.63 8.93
C LEU A 61 -0.46 4.14 8.58
N ARG A 62 -0.82 3.23 9.51
CA ARG A 62 -0.82 1.79 9.26
C ARG A 62 -1.85 1.41 8.20
N ASP A 63 -3.06 1.94 8.30
CA ASP A 63 -4.14 1.69 7.34
C ASP A 63 -3.80 2.21 5.95
N TRP A 64 -3.20 3.40 5.86
CA TRP A 64 -2.71 3.97 4.61
C TRP A 64 -1.64 3.09 3.97
N SER A 65 -0.66 2.64 4.76
CA SER A 65 0.39 1.73 4.29
C SER A 65 -0.21 0.42 3.77
N ALA A 66 -1.08 -0.23 4.54
CA ALA A 66 -1.72 -1.48 4.15
C ALA A 66 -2.56 -1.34 2.87
N THR A 67 -3.35 -0.26 2.76
CA THR A 67 -4.17 0.02 1.58
C THR A 67 -3.31 0.30 0.36
N SER A 68 -2.20 1.02 0.53
CA SER A 68 -1.25 1.32 -0.54
C SER A 68 -0.59 0.04 -1.07
N SER A 69 -0.11 -0.84 -0.19
CA SER A 69 0.47 -2.13 -0.58
C SER A 69 -0.57 -3.04 -1.25
N ALA A 70 -1.81 -3.08 -0.73
CA ALA A 70 -2.90 -3.81 -1.37
C ALA A 70 -3.22 -3.28 -2.77
N THR A 71 -3.18 -1.97 -2.96
CA THR A 71 -3.35 -1.33 -4.26
C THR A 71 -2.24 -1.71 -5.22
N ALA A 72 -0.98 -1.68 -4.79
CA ALA A 72 0.16 -2.13 -5.61
C ALA A 72 0.01 -3.59 -6.03
N ALA A 73 -0.37 -4.48 -5.11
CA ALA A 73 -0.63 -5.89 -5.41
C ALA A 73 -1.79 -6.09 -6.41
N ALA A 74 -2.87 -5.33 -6.28
CA ALA A 74 -4.00 -5.36 -7.20
C ALA A 74 -3.60 -4.90 -8.61
N LEU A 75 -2.78 -3.85 -8.72
CA LEU A 75 -2.26 -3.36 -10.01
C LEU A 75 -1.40 -4.41 -10.70
N ARG A 76 -0.49 -5.08 -9.97
CA ARG A 76 0.32 -6.18 -10.53
C ARG A 76 -0.55 -7.34 -11.00
N THR A 77 -1.53 -7.74 -10.19
CA THR A 77 -2.49 -8.79 -10.54
C THR A 77 -3.26 -8.45 -11.81
N ALA A 78 -3.71 -7.20 -11.95
CA ALA A 78 -4.40 -6.73 -13.13
C ALA A 78 -3.51 -6.79 -14.39
N VAL A 79 -2.24 -6.39 -14.28
CA VAL A 79 -1.28 -6.48 -15.39
C VAL A 79 -1.02 -7.93 -15.79
N THR A 80 -0.77 -8.83 -14.82
CA THR A 80 -0.59 -10.27 -15.10
C THR A 80 -1.79 -10.88 -15.80
N ALA A 81 -3.01 -10.50 -15.39
CA ALA A 81 -4.22 -10.98 -16.04
C ALA A 81 -4.32 -10.49 -17.50
N MET A 82 -3.93 -9.24 -17.76
CA MET A 82 -3.98 -8.65 -19.11
C MET A 82 -2.94 -9.28 -20.05
N THR A 83 -1.68 -9.37 -19.63
CA THR A 83 -0.61 -9.97 -20.46
C THR A 83 -0.86 -11.46 -20.72
N GLY A 84 -1.38 -12.20 -19.73
CA GLY A 84 -1.75 -13.61 -19.93
C GLY A 84 -2.92 -13.80 -20.89
N VAL A 85 -3.81 -12.82 -21.05
CA VAL A 85 -4.85 -12.83 -22.08
C VAL A 85 -4.24 -12.57 -23.45
N ASP A 86 -3.34 -11.59 -23.57
CA ASP A 86 -2.66 -11.25 -24.83
C ASP A 86 -1.80 -12.41 -25.36
N ASP A 87 -1.06 -13.08 -24.49
CA ASP A 87 -0.23 -14.24 -24.85
C ASP A 87 -1.07 -15.42 -25.36
N ARG A 88 -2.24 -15.68 -24.73
CA ARG A 88 -3.17 -16.71 -25.21
C ARG A 88 -3.74 -16.37 -26.59
N PHE A 89 -4.06 -15.10 -26.83
CA PHE A 89 -4.54 -14.67 -28.14
C PHE A 89 -3.45 -14.80 -29.21
N ARG A 90 -2.20 -14.40 -28.92
CA ARG A 90 -1.06 -14.56 -29.82
C ARG A 90 -0.80 -16.03 -30.15
N GLY A 91 -0.73 -16.90 -29.13
CA GLY A 91 -0.53 -18.34 -29.35
C GLY A 91 -1.63 -18.99 -30.19
N ARG A 92 -2.88 -18.53 -30.06
CA ARG A 92 -3.99 -18.99 -30.92
C ARG A 92 -3.83 -18.54 -32.37
N LEU A 93 -3.38 -17.31 -32.61
CA LEU A 93 -3.14 -16.80 -33.96
C LEU A 93 -1.96 -17.52 -34.64
N ASP A 94 -0.87 -17.74 -33.90
CA ASP A 94 0.30 -18.47 -34.40
C ASP A 94 -0.05 -19.93 -34.73
N GLY A 95 -0.88 -20.58 -33.91
CA GLY A 95 -1.38 -21.93 -34.18
C GLY A 95 -2.31 -22.02 -35.40
N LEU A 96 -3.07 -20.97 -35.71
CA LEU A 96 -3.89 -20.89 -36.93
C LEU A 96 -3.04 -20.67 -38.18
N ASN A 97 -1.98 -19.86 -38.09
CA ASN A 97 -1.06 -19.61 -39.21
C ASN A 97 -0.09 -20.77 -39.48
N SER A 98 0.22 -21.61 -38.47
CA SER A 98 1.12 -22.76 -38.62
C SER A 98 0.44 -24.03 -39.17
N GLY A 99 -0.89 -23.98 -39.38
CA GLY A 99 -1.70 -25.09 -39.89
C GLY A 99 -2.07 -25.01 -41.38
N GLN A 100 -1.52 -24.04 -42.12
CA GLN A 100 -1.57 -23.93 -43.58
C GLN A 100 -0.24 -24.31 -44.20
#